data_AF-A0A8T5FII7-F1
#
_entry.id   AF-A0A8T5FII7-F1
#
_cell.length_a   1.000
_cell.length_b   1.000
_cell.length_c   1.000
_cell.angle_alpha   90.00
_cell.angle_beta   90.00
_cell.angle_gamma   90.00
#
_symmetry.space_group_name_H-M   'P 1'
#
loop_
_entity.id
_entity.type
_entity.pdbx_description
1 polymer ?
#
loop_
_entity_poly.entity_id
_entity_poly.type
_entity_poly.pdbx_seq_one_letter_code
_entity_poly.pdbx_strand_id
1 'polypeptide(L)'
;MTLIKAASAFSIFFQNNWGVILFYLFVVLIIYSYRRKFDVHLGFIALFRTKWGLKSMDKYAKKYPKLLRFIGDLGIVVGFSGMVLMFWFLADGVYKFFLNPKADAVVAVVIPGLNIAGSPLNGLSLGMGLLIIFLVASFHEFGHGVISRLYNIKVRASGIVFFGPILGAFVEPDQKDLAKVSDNAKLAMYSAGPFFNVIMTLFVLLLISSMSFFGMTWTAYQPAYIGEVVPNSTLYYAGIEKGETITAINNNKIENIDSLIHELNDISVNDTIFIETDKGIKETNVLSRPSMPDVPFLGIEFTRTNFISKLLHKIFTFLMYLAMISLGIGTANLLPFGPLDGGRMLHNRLFHWFGKKNESAALKCFSIISSIVLLMLLVTIFGPLFGLFM
;
A
#
# COMPACT_ATOMS: atom_id res chain seq x y z
N MET A 1 35.76 1.94 1.39
CA MET A 1 35.20 3.21 0.86
C MET A 1 35.69 4.37 1.72
N THR A 2 36.14 5.50 1.14
CA THR A 2 36.67 6.65 1.90
C THR A 2 35.57 7.28 2.78
N LEU A 3 35.90 7.65 4.02
CA LEU A 3 35.04 8.39 4.96
C LEU A 3 34.31 9.59 4.31
N ILE A 4 34.93 10.16 3.28
CA ILE A 4 34.41 11.26 2.45
C ILE A 4 33.10 10.88 1.72
N LYS A 5 32.98 9.67 1.15
CA LYS A 5 31.76 9.22 0.45
C LYS A 5 30.60 8.98 1.41
N ALA A 6 30.88 8.46 2.60
CA ALA A 6 29.86 8.31 3.65
C ALA A 6 29.39 9.68 4.15
N ALA A 7 30.31 10.61 4.43
CA ALA A 7 29.98 11.97 4.84
C ALA A 7 29.15 12.72 3.78
N SER A 8 29.48 12.58 2.49
CA SER A 8 28.69 13.18 1.41
C SER A 8 27.29 12.58 1.30
N ALA A 9 27.14 11.26 1.45
CA ALA A 9 25.83 10.60 1.40
C ALA A 9 24.93 11.03 2.57
N PHE A 10 25.49 11.13 3.78
CA PHE A 10 24.78 11.68 4.95
C PHE A 10 24.37 13.13 4.73
N SER A 11 25.26 13.98 4.20
CA SER A 11 24.94 15.37 3.91
C SER A 11 23.77 15.52 2.91
N ILE A 12 23.80 14.75 1.82
CA ILE A 12 22.73 14.72 0.82
C ILE A 12 21.41 14.24 1.43
N PHE A 13 21.44 13.20 2.27
CA PHE A 13 20.25 12.73 2.96
C PHE A 13 19.62 13.81 3.84
N PHE A 14 20.42 14.51 4.66
CA PHE A 14 19.91 15.60 5.51
C PHE A 14 19.36 16.77 4.68
N GLN A 15 20.07 17.18 3.62
CA GLN A 15 19.61 18.24 2.72
C GLN A 15 18.28 17.90 2.04
N ASN A 16 18.05 16.64 1.71
CA ASN A 16 16.82 16.21 1.04
C ASN A 16 15.65 15.98 2.02
N ASN A 17 15.91 15.80 3.31
CA ASN A 17 14.89 15.37 4.29
C ASN A 17 14.74 16.29 5.52
N TRP A 18 15.39 17.45 5.56
CA TRP A 18 15.40 18.33 6.75
C TRP A 18 14.00 18.69 7.28
N GLY A 19 13.04 18.96 6.40
CA GLY A 19 11.67 19.31 6.81
C GLY A 19 10.95 18.16 7.52
N VAL A 20 11.18 16.92 7.08
CA VAL A 20 10.63 15.71 7.70
C VAL A 20 11.29 15.43 9.04
N ILE A 21 12.61 15.64 9.13
CA ILE A 21 13.37 15.51 10.38
C ILE A 21 12.87 16.53 11.41
N LEU A 22 12.70 17.80 11.01
CA LEU A 22 12.15 18.84 11.90
C LEU A 22 10.73 18.49 12.36
N PHE A 23 9.89 17.95 11.49
CA PHE A 23 8.56 17.49 11.88
C PHE A 23 8.61 16.42 12.97
N TYR A 24 9.45 15.38 12.80
CA TYR A 24 9.55 14.32 13.80
C TYR A 24 10.18 14.79 15.11
N LEU A 25 11.16 15.69 15.06
CA LEU A 25 11.68 16.36 16.26
C LEU A 25 10.59 17.17 16.96
N PHE A 26 9.76 17.90 16.21
CA PHE A 26 8.62 18.64 16.74
C PHE A 26 7.59 17.72 17.41
N VAL A 27 7.29 16.55 16.83
CA VAL A 27 6.43 15.53 17.45
C VAL A 27 7.02 15.06 18.78
N VAL A 28 8.32 14.75 18.84
CA VAL A 28 9.00 14.36 20.07
C VAL A 28 8.93 15.48 21.12
N LEU A 29 9.14 16.74 20.73
CA LEU A 29 9.01 17.89 21.62
C LEU A 29 7.59 18.06 22.16
N ILE A 30 6.56 17.86 21.33
CA ILE A 30 5.16 17.86 21.78
C ILE A 30 4.93 16.77 22.81
N ILE A 31 5.31 15.52 22.51
CA ILE A 31 5.13 14.39 23.42
C ILE A 31 5.84 14.66 24.75
N TYR A 32 7.06 15.17 24.70
CA TYR A 32 7.84 15.53 25.89
C TYR A 32 7.19 16.66 26.70
N SER A 33 6.70 17.70 26.02
CA SER A 33 6.04 18.87 26.63
C SER A 33 4.71 18.50 27.29
N TYR A 34 3.94 17.61 26.64
CA TYR A 34 2.64 17.15 27.11
C TYR A 34 2.68 15.79 27.79
N ARG A 35 3.86 15.31 28.23
CA ARG A 35 4.06 13.96 28.80
C ARG A 35 3.11 13.58 29.93
N ARG A 36 2.52 14.55 30.65
CA ARG A 36 1.50 14.31 31.69
C ARG A 36 0.16 13.81 31.16
N LYS A 37 -0.14 14.03 29.88
CA LYS A 37 -1.36 13.55 29.20
C LYS A 37 -1.17 12.17 28.56
N PHE A 38 0.06 11.69 28.46
CA PHE A 38 0.39 10.39 27.89
C PHE A 38 0.76 9.42 29.01
N ASP A 39 0.41 8.15 28.83
CA ASP A 39 1.01 7.08 29.62
C ASP A 39 2.32 6.68 28.93
N VAL A 40 3.45 7.01 29.55
CA VAL A 40 4.77 6.79 28.96
C VAL A 40 5.38 5.52 29.54
N HIS A 41 5.67 4.56 28.68
CA HIS A 41 6.35 3.31 29.01
C HIS A 41 7.73 3.27 28.36
N LEU A 42 8.71 2.76 29.09
CA LEU A 42 10.09 2.56 28.63
C LEU A 42 10.79 3.83 28.09
N GLY A 43 10.24 5.03 28.33
CA GLY A 43 10.78 6.32 27.89
C GLY A 43 10.52 6.69 26.42
N PHE A 44 10.15 5.73 25.56
CA PHE A 44 9.92 5.95 24.14
C PHE A 44 8.54 5.51 23.63
N ILE A 45 7.71 4.85 24.44
CA ILE A 45 6.33 4.51 24.09
C ILE A 45 5.40 5.48 24.80
N ALA A 46 4.63 6.28 24.06
CA ALA A 46 3.67 7.21 24.64
C ALA A 46 2.25 6.87 24.16
N LEU A 47 1.37 6.53 25.10
CA LEU A 47 -0.03 6.17 24.81
C LEU A 47 -0.97 7.31 25.15
N PHE A 48 -1.79 7.71 24.18
CA PHE A 48 -2.90 8.63 24.37
C PHE A 48 -4.21 7.85 24.37
N ARG A 49 -4.73 7.54 25.57
CA ARG A 49 -5.98 6.78 25.75
C ARG A 49 -7.21 7.64 25.51
N THR A 50 -8.15 7.07 24.77
CA THR A 50 -9.46 7.65 24.43
C THR A 50 -10.56 6.59 24.54
N LYS A 51 -11.80 6.98 24.26
CA LYS A 51 -12.94 6.06 24.07
C LYS A 51 -13.45 6.08 22.63
N TRP A 52 -12.64 6.55 21.68
CA TRP A 52 -13.06 6.73 20.30
C TRP A 52 -13.29 5.38 19.61
N GLY A 53 -14.37 5.24 18.86
CA GLY A 53 -14.70 3.99 18.17
C GLY A 53 -15.27 2.86 19.03
N LEU A 54 -15.22 2.92 20.37
CA LEU A 54 -15.75 1.86 21.25
C LEU A 54 -17.25 1.60 21.00
N LYS A 55 -18.06 2.67 20.91
CA LYS A 55 -19.49 2.56 20.57
C LYS A 55 -19.72 1.95 19.19
N SER A 56 -18.85 2.24 18.22
CA SER A 56 -18.92 1.66 16.88
C SER A 56 -18.62 0.16 16.92
N MET A 57 -17.57 -0.25 17.64
CA MET A 57 -17.25 -1.67 17.83
C MET A 57 -18.42 -2.41 18.47
N ASP A 58 -19.02 -1.85 19.53
CA ASP A 58 -20.21 -2.43 20.18
C ASP A 58 -21.40 -2.53 19.20
N LYS A 59 -21.64 -1.47 18.42
CA LYS A 59 -22.72 -1.43 17.42
C LYS A 59 -22.54 -2.51 16.35
N TYR A 60 -21.35 -2.63 15.76
CA TYR A 60 -21.11 -3.57 14.67
C TYR A 60 -21.03 -5.02 15.16
N ALA A 61 -20.45 -5.27 16.34
CA ALA A 61 -20.47 -6.59 16.98
C ALA A 61 -21.89 -7.11 17.21
N LYS A 62 -22.81 -6.23 17.63
CA LYS A 62 -24.23 -6.57 17.82
C LYS A 62 -25.01 -6.66 16.51
N LYS A 63 -24.70 -5.79 15.53
CA LYS A 63 -25.46 -5.71 14.27
C LYS A 63 -25.14 -6.86 13.32
N TYR A 64 -23.88 -7.30 13.24
CA TYR A 64 -23.42 -8.29 12.24
C TYR A 64 -22.67 -9.48 12.86
N PRO A 65 -23.19 -10.15 13.90
CA PRO A 65 -22.44 -11.18 14.64
C PRO A 65 -22.08 -12.40 13.78
N LYS A 66 -22.96 -12.82 12.87
CA LYS A 66 -22.69 -13.96 11.96
C LYS A 66 -21.55 -13.66 11.00
N LEU A 67 -21.57 -12.48 10.38
CA LEU A 67 -20.51 -12.03 9.47
C LEU A 67 -19.18 -11.90 10.21
N LEU A 68 -19.18 -11.31 11.40
CA LEU A 68 -17.96 -11.14 12.19
C LEU A 68 -17.39 -12.47 12.70
N ARG A 69 -18.24 -13.44 13.02
CA ARG A 69 -17.78 -14.81 13.33
C ARG A 69 -17.11 -15.45 12.12
N PHE A 70 -17.74 -15.37 10.95
CA PHE A 70 -17.14 -15.84 9.70
C PHE A 70 -15.80 -15.15 9.39
N ILE A 71 -15.73 -13.82 9.55
CA ILE A 71 -14.48 -13.06 9.39
C ILE A 71 -13.43 -13.51 10.40
N GLY A 72 -13.81 -13.77 11.66
CA GLY A 72 -12.91 -14.29 12.69
C GLY A 72 -12.36 -15.66 12.34
N ASP A 73 -13.21 -16.60 11.94
CA ASP A 73 -12.82 -17.96 11.56
C ASP A 73 -11.91 -17.96 10.31
N LEU A 74 -12.27 -17.18 9.30
CA LEU A 74 -11.46 -16.99 8.09
C LEU A 74 -10.11 -16.31 8.42
N GLY A 75 -10.13 -15.35 9.35
CA GLY A 75 -8.94 -14.69 9.86
C GLY A 75 -7.95 -15.66 10.49
N ILE A 76 -8.41 -16.68 11.22
CA ILE A 76 -7.53 -17.70 11.79
C ILE A 76 -6.81 -18.48 10.68
N VAL A 77 -7.54 -18.91 9.65
CA VAL A 77 -7.00 -19.67 8.50
C VAL A 77 -5.99 -18.82 7.73
N VAL A 78 -6.37 -17.59 7.37
CA VAL A 78 -5.50 -16.65 6.67
C VAL A 78 -4.30 -16.27 7.53
N GLY A 79 -4.48 -16.13 8.84
CA GLY A 79 -3.41 -15.78 9.77
C GLY A 79 -2.32 -16.84 9.86
N PHE A 80 -2.68 -18.11 10.01
CA PHE A 80 -1.68 -19.19 10.01
C PHE A 80 -1.06 -19.43 8.62
N SER A 81 -1.87 -19.35 7.55
CA SER A 81 -1.35 -19.49 6.18
C SER A 81 -0.38 -18.36 5.83
N GLY A 82 -0.75 -17.12 6.20
CA GLY A 82 0.09 -15.95 6.03
C GLY A 82 1.33 -15.98 6.90
N MET A 83 1.27 -16.54 8.12
CA MET A 83 2.45 -16.74 8.97
C MET A 83 3.48 -17.66 8.30
N VAL A 84 3.05 -18.79 7.73
CA VAL A 84 3.93 -19.71 6.99
C VAL A 84 4.53 -19.01 5.76
N LEU A 85 3.69 -18.31 5.01
CA LEU A 85 4.11 -17.57 3.82
C LEU A 85 5.13 -16.46 4.15
N MET A 86 4.89 -15.69 5.21
CA MET A 86 5.79 -14.62 5.64
C MET A 86 7.10 -15.15 6.22
N PHE A 87 7.07 -16.28 6.94
CA PHE A 87 8.29 -16.95 7.35
C PHE A 87 9.12 -17.40 6.14
N TRP A 88 8.46 -17.97 5.11
CA TRP A 88 9.13 -18.35 3.87
C TRP A 88 9.72 -17.14 3.13
N PHE A 89 8.96 -16.07 2.93
CA PHE A 89 9.46 -14.84 2.30
C PHE A 89 10.66 -14.26 3.06
N LEU A 90 10.62 -14.28 4.38
CA LEU A 90 11.72 -13.77 5.19
C LEU A 90 12.98 -14.64 5.04
N ALA A 91 12.83 -15.96 5.06
CA ALA A 91 13.93 -16.90 4.82
C ALA A 91 14.51 -16.77 3.40
N ASP A 92 13.66 -16.65 2.38
CA ASP A 92 14.05 -16.40 0.99
C ASP A 92 14.77 -15.04 0.85
N GLY A 93 14.31 -14.01 1.54
CA GLY A 93 14.98 -12.70 1.61
C GLY A 93 16.39 -12.79 2.17
N VAL A 94 16.57 -13.51 3.28
CA VAL A 94 17.89 -13.76 3.87
C VAL A 94 18.78 -14.54 2.92
N TYR A 95 18.26 -15.59 2.29
CA TYR A 95 19.00 -16.38 1.30
C TYR A 95 19.47 -15.52 0.11
N LYS A 96 18.56 -14.73 -0.48
CA LYS A 96 18.86 -13.80 -1.59
C LYS A 96 19.86 -12.73 -1.20
N PHE A 97 19.79 -12.21 0.03
CA PHE A 97 20.75 -11.24 0.54
C PHE A 97 22.19 -11.80 0.54
N PHE A 98 22.38 -13.06 0.95
CA PHE A 98 23.71 -13.70 0.92
C PHE A 98 24.22 -14.00 -0.49
N LEU A 99 23.33 -14.18 -1.47
CA LEU A 99 23.72 -14.36 -2.88
C LEU A 99 24.02 -13.02 -3.57
N ASN A 100 23.18 -12.02 -3.29
CA ASN A 100 23.23 -10.69 -3.89
C ASN A 100 23.00 -9.64 -2.78
N PRO A 101 24.07 -9.03 -2.23
CA PRO A 101 23.97 -8.05 -1.14
C PRO A 101 23.18 -6.77 -1.49
N LYS A 102 22.77 -6.60 -2.75
CA LYS A 102 21.92 -5.52 -3.26
C LYS A 102 20.43 -5.90 -3.36
N ALA A 103 20.02 -7.06 -2.84
CA ALA A 103 18.61 -7.46 -2.84
C ALA A 103 17.76 -6.50 -2.00
N ASP A 104 16.52 -6.26 -2.45
CA ASP A 104 15.57 -5.42 -1.74
C ASP A 104 15.11 -6.08 -0.41
N ALA A 105 14.79 -5.25 0.57
CA ALA A 105 14.30 -5.73 1.87
C ALA A 105 12.89 -6.35 1.72
N VAL A 106 12.70 -7.56 2.27
CA VAL A 106 11.39 -8.24 2.28
C VAL A 106 10.38 -7.52 3.18
N VAL A 107 10.84 -6.95 4.29
CA VAL A 107 10.03 -6.12 5.20
C VAL A 107 10.62 -4.73 5.24
N ALA A 108 9.90 -3.75 4.69
CA ALA A 108 10.30 -2.36 4.70
C ALA A 108 9.68 -1.62 5.91
N VAL A 109 10.50 -0.83 6.61
CA VAL A 109 10.00 0.07 7.65
C VAL A 109 9.34 1.28 6.98
N VAL A 110 8.08 1.55 7.31
CA VAL A 110 7.32 2.68 6.76
C VAL A 110 7.58 3.93 7.59
N ILE A 111 8.35 4.87 7.04
CA ILE A 111 8.56 6.20 7.66
C ILE A 111 8.07 7.28 6.69
N PRO A 112 6.88 7.88 6.92
CA PRO A 112 6.31 8.91 6.07
C PRO A 112 7.26 10.06 5.75
N GLY A 113 7.35 10.42 4.46
CA GLY A 113 8.15 11.55 3.99
C GLY A 113 9.64 11.26 3.81
N LEU A 114 10.14 10.09 4.22
CA LEU A 114 11.54 9.71 3.97
C LEU A 114 11.66 8.78 2.75
N ASN A 115 12.55 9.14 1.83
CA ASN A 115 12.96 8.25 0.76
C ASN A 115 14.10 7.37 1.26
N ILE A 116 13.89 6.05 1.26
CA ILE A 116 14.86 5.05 1.69
C ILE A 116 15.30 4.27 0.43
N ALA A 117 16.60 4.12 0.22
CA ALA A 117 17.11 3.36 -0.92
C ALA A 117 16.55 1.92 -0.90
N GLY A 118 16.04 1.45 -2.05
CA GLY A 118 15.39 0.13 -2.16
C GLY A 118 13.96 0.05 -1.61
N SER A 119 13.40 1.14 -1.06
CA SER A 119 12.02 1.13 -0.56
C SER A 119 11.02 1.35 -1.70
N PRO A 120 9.98 0.50 -1.83
CA PRO A 120 8.88 0.72 -2.78
C PRO A 120 7.99 1.91 -2.39
N LEU A 121 8.26 2.54 -1.23
CA LEU A 121 7.52 3.69 -0.71
C LEU A 121 8.19 5.04 -1.02
N ASN A 122 9.24 5.03 -1.85
CA ASN A 122 9.87 6.25 -2.33
C ASN A 122 8.86 7.12 -3.09
N GLY A 123 8.77 8.40 -2.72
CA GLY A 123 7.76 9.34 -3.23
C GLY A 123 6.53 9.49 -2.33
N LEU A 124 6.41 8.72 -1.24
CA LEU A 124 5.34 8.91 -0.25
C LEU A 124 5.57 10.19 0.55
N SER A 125 4.76 11.23 0.27
CA SER A 125 4.83 12.48 1.02
C SER A 125 4.47 12.29 2.50
N LEU A 126 5.03 13.14 3.38
CA LEU A 126 4.82 13.08 4.82
C LEU A 126 3.33 13.08 5.22
N GLY A 127 2.56 14.07 4.74
CA GLY A 127 1.15 14.20 5.09
C GLY A 127 0.30 13.02 4.61
N MET A 128 0.57 12.55 3.39
CA MET A 128 -0.10 11.38 2.81
C MET A 128 0.23 10.09 3.57
N GLY A 129 1.51 9.88 3.89
CA GLY A 129 1.95 8.71 4.63
C GLY A 129 1.39 8.65 6.05
N LEU A 130 1.35 9.79 6.77
CA LEU A 130 0.73 9.85 8.10
C LEU A 130 -0.76 9.53 8.06
N LEU A 131 -1.48 10.07 7.08
CA LEU A 131 -2.90 9.77 6.88
C LEU A 131 -3.11 8.28 6.60
N ILE A 132 -2.32 7.69 5.70
CA ILE A 132 -2.43 6.26 5.36
C ILE A 132 -2.12 5.38 6.56
N ILE A 133 -1.02 5.63 7.29
CA ILE A 133 -0.69 4.86 8.49
C ILE A 133 -1.81 4.97 9.53
N PHE A 134 -2.34 6.17 9.75
CA PHE A 134 -3.45 6.36 10.67
C PHE A 134 -4.69 5.56 10.26
N LEU A 135 -5.06 5.57 8.97
CA LEU A 135 -6.20 4.81 8.46
C LEU A 135 -5.98 3.30 8.58
N VAL A 136 -4.81 2.80 8.17
CA VAL A 136 -4.44 1.38 8.25
C VAL A 136 -4.43 0.90 9.69
N ALA A 137 -3.72 1.61 10.59
CA ALA A 137 -3.66 1.25 12.00
C ALA A 137 -5.05 1.32 12.66
N SER A 138 -5.85 2.34 12.35
CA SER A 138 -7.21 2.44 12.87
C SER A 138 -8.10 1.28 12.43
N PHE A 139 -7.98 0.84 11.17
CA PHE A 139 -8.76 -0.28 10.64
C PHE A 139 -8.30 -1.62 11.23
N HIS A 140 -6.99 -1.81 11.39
CA HIS A 140 -6.38 -2.96 12.08
C HIS A 140 -6.90 -3.08 13.52
N GLU A 141 -6.77 -2.01 14.30
CA GLU A 141 -7.20 -1.99 15.71
C GLU A 141 -8.72 -2.07 15.86
N PHE A 142 -9.47 -1.53 14.90
CA PHE A 142 -10.92 -1.73 14.83
C PHE A 142 -11.27 -3.22 14.65
N GLY A 143 -10.51 -3.97 13.85
CA GLY A 143 -10.63 -5.42 13.70
C GLY A 143 -10.49 -6.16 15.01
N HIS A 144 -9.41 -5.92 15.75
CA HIS A 144 -9.24 -6.46 17.11
C HIS A 144 -10.43 -6.09 18.00
N GLY A 145 -10.78 -4.81 18.04
CA GLY A 145 -11.83 -4.29 18.92
C GLY A 145 -13.21 -4.90 18.64
N VAL A 146 -13.62 -4.98 17.37
CA VAL A 146 -14.96 -5.50 17.01
C VAL A 146 -15.05 -7.00 17.27
N ILE A 147 -13.99 -7.77 17.05
CA ILE A 147 -13.94 -9.21 17.36
C ILE A 147 -13.85 -9.44 18.88
N SER A 148 -13.13 -8.60 19.64
CA SER A 148 -13.19 -8.62 21.11
C SER A 148 -14.62 -8.46 21.60
N ARG A 149 -15.36 -7.47 21.09
CA ARG A 149 -16.77 -7.23 21.47
C ARG A 149 -17.68 -8.40 21.10
N LEU A 150 -17.46 -9.05 19.95
CA LEU A 150 -18.22 -10.24 19.52
C LEU A 150 -18.12 -11.38 20.55
N TYR A 151 -16.93 -11.60 21.13
CA TYR A 151 -16.68 -12.64 22.12
C TYR A 151 -16.82 -12.16 23.57
N ASN A 152 -17.52 -11.03 23.79
CA ASN A 152 -17.77 -10.43 25.10
C ASN A 152 -16.50 -10.05 25.89
N ILE A 153 -15.40 -9.77 25.19
CA ILE A 153 -14.18 -9.21 25.78
C ILE A 153 -14.34 -7.69 25.80
N LYS A 154 -14.32 -7.09 27.00
CA LYS A 154 -14.43 -5.63 27.13
C LYS A 154 -13.20 -4.96 26.52
N VAL A 155 -13.41 -3.91 25.73
CA VAL A 155 -12.33 -3.02 25.27
C VAL A 155 -12.33 -1.78 26.15
N ARG A 156 -11.33 -1.65 27.03
CA ARG A 156 -11.28 -0.59 28.06
C ARG A 156 -11.01 0.79 27.48
N ALA A 157 -10.11 0.84 26.50
CA ALA A 157 -9.69 2.05 25.83
C ALA A 157 -9.32 1.75 24.37
N SER A 158 -9.28 2.82 23.58
CA SER A 158 -8.67 2.87 22.26
C SER A 158 -7.87 4.15 22.16
N GLY A 159 -6.95 4.28 21.22
CA GLY A 159 -6.28 5.55 21.07
C GLY A 159 -5.11 5.52 20.12
N ILE A 160 -4.22 6.47 20.34
CA ILE A 160 -3.03 6.69 19.54
C ILE A 160 -1.82 6.27 20.38
N VAL A 161 -0.92 5.51 19.78
CA VAL A 161 0.38 5.16 20.37
C VAL A 161 1.48 5.82 19.56
N PHE A 162 2.49 6.34 20.25
CA PHE A 162 3.70 6.85 19.64
C PHE A 162 4.89 5.99 20.05
N PHE A 163 5.63 5.46 19.07
CA PHE A 163 6.92 4.82 19.26
C PHE A 163 8.00 5.83 18.89
N GLY A 164 8.42 6.63 19.86
CA GLY A 164 9.17 7.87 19.63
C GLY A 164 8.37 8.80 18.70
N PRO A 165 8.88 9.12 17.50
CA PRO A 165 8.16 9.95 16.53
C PRO A 165 7.13 9.20 15.67
N ILE A 166 7.11 7.85 15.71
CA ILE A 166 6.27 7.03 14.83
C ILE A 166 4.86 6.90 15.41
N LEU A 167 3.85 7.21 14.60
CA LEU A 167 2.44 7.17 14.95
C LEU A 167 1.84 5.77 14.72
N GLY A 168 1.03 5.30 15.66
CA GLY A 168 0.19 4.11 15.54
C GLY A 168 -1.14 4.29 16.26
N ALA A 169 -2.01 3.28 16.16
CA ALA A 169 -3.26 3.19 16.92
C ALA A 169 -3.19 1.98 17.86
N PHE A 170 -4.08 1.92 18.85
CA PHE A 170 -4.26 0.72 19.67
C PHE A 170 -5.71 0.57 20.15
N VAL A 171 -6.12 -0.68 20.40
CA VAL A 171 -7.21 -1.03 21.31
C VAL A 171 -6.69 -1.82 22.50
N GLU A 172 -7.35 -1.67 23.65
CA GLU A 172 -6.97 -2.32 24.90
C GLU A 172 -8.06 -3.28 25.39
N PRO A 173 -8.04 -4.56 24.97
CA PRO A 173 -8.92 -5.60 25.49
C PRO A 173 -8.64 -5.92 26.97
N ASP A 174 -9.67 -6.27 27.72
CA ASP A 174 -9.58 -6.69 29.12
C ASP A 174 -8.94 -8.07 29.23
N GLN A 175 -7.77 -8.13 29.88
CA GLN A 175 -6.99 -9.37 30.03
C GLN A 175 -7.72 -10.44 30.86
N LYS A 176 -8.57 -10.05 31.83
CA LYS A 176 -9.33 -11.01 32.65
C LYS A 176 -10.45 -11.64 31.83
N ASP A 177 -11.08 -10.88 30.96
CA ASP A 177 -12.10 -11.41 30.05
C ASP A 177 -11.44 -12.29 28.96
N LEU A 178 -10.30 -11.86 28.42
CA LEU A 178 -9.55 -12.61 27.42
C LEU A 178 -9.07 -13.98 27.94
N ALA A 179 -8.67 -14.06 29.21
CA ALA A 179 -8.25 -15.32 29.82
C ALA A 179 -9.40 -16.35 29.94
N LYS A 180 -10.66 -15.90 29.95
CA LYS A 180 -11.84 -16.76 30.14
C LYS A 180 -12.43 -17.29 28.84
N VAL A 181 -12.16 -16.64 27.71
CA VAL A 181 -12.70 -17.08 26.42
C VAL A 181 -11.96 -18.31 25.87
N SER A 182 -12.61 -19.01 24.94
CA SER A 182 -12.01 -20.16 24.26
C SER A 182 -10.78 -19.78 23.45
N ASP A 183 -9.90 -20.75 23.21
CA ASP A 183 -8.68 -20.50 22.44
C ASP A 183 -8.98 -20.05 21.00
N ASN A 184 -10.05 -20.55 20.38
CA ASN A 184 -10.48 -20.08 19.06
C ASN A 184 -10.94 -18.62 19.09
N ALA A 185 -11.60 -18.17 20.16
CA ALA A 185 -11.97 -16.76 20.30
C ALA A 185 -10.73 -15.86 20.46
N LYS A 186 -9.71 -16.32 21.20
CA LYS A 186 -8.42 -15.61 21.29
C LYS A 186 -7.74 -15.55 19.93
N LEU A 187 -7.67 -16.68 19.21
CA LEU A 187 -7.07 -16.75 17.87
C LEU A 187 -7.81 -15.84 16.90
N ALA A 188 -9.14 -15.86 16.87
CA ALA A 188 -9.96 -14.97 16.05
C ALA A 188 -9.66 -13.50 16.34
N MET A 189 -9.55 -13.14 17.63
CA MET A 189 -9.19 -11.77 18.04
C MET A 189 -7.77 -11.38 17.59
N TYR A 190 -6.77 -12.23 17.80
CA TYR A 190 -5.39 -11.95 17.38
C TYR A 190 -5.26 -11.87 15.85
N SER A 191 -5.92 -12.75 15.09
CA SER A 191 -5.89 -12.70 13.63
C SER A 191 -6.70 -11.54 13.05
N ALA A 192 -7.63 -10.94 13.82
CA ALA A 192 -8.56 -9.95 13.31
C ALA A 192 -7.88 -8.70 12.75
N GLY A 193 -6.88 -8.15 13.43
CA GLY A 193 -6.18 -6.95 12.96
C GLY A 193 -5.54 -7.14 11.58
N PRO A 194 -4.61 -8.12 11.43
CA PRO A 194 -4.01 -8.45 10.15
C PRO A 194 -5.03 -8.74 9.06
N PHE A 195 -6.08 -9.49 9.39
CA PHE A 195 -7.09 -9.87 8.40
C PHE A 195 -7.96 -8.70 7.96
N PHE A 196 -8.28 -7.75 8.86
CA PHE A 196 -8.96 -6.51 8.48
C PHE A 196 -8.11 -5.69 7.51
N ASN A 197 -6.79 -5.63 7.67
CA ASN A 197 -5.92 -4.99 6.67
C ASN A 197 -5.95 -5.72 5.32
N VAL A 198 -6.00 -7.05 5.30
CA VAL A 198 -6.20 -7.82 4.05
C VAL A 198 -7.55 -7.46 3.41
N ILE A 199 -8.64 -7.40 4.18
CA ILE A 199 -9.96 -6.98 3.69
C ILE A 199 -9.92 -5.55 3.12
N MET A 200 -9.25 -4.61 3.81
CA MET A 200 -9.08 -3.25 3.32
C MET A 200 -8.32 -3.22 2.00
N THR A 201 -7.23 -4.00 1.90
CA THR A 201 -6.45 -4.13 0.67
C THR A 201 -7.33 -4.63 -0.47
N LEU A 202 -8.09 -5.71 -0.29
CA LEU A 202 -8.97 -6.27 -1.31
C LEU A 202 -10.05 -5.26 -1.74
N PHE A 203 -10.64 -4.54 -0.79
CA PHE A 203 -11.60 -3.48 -1.08
C PHE A 203 -10.97 -2.35 -1.89
N VAL A 204 -9.78 -1.90 -1.52
CA VAL A 204 -9.07 -0.83 -2.24
C VAL A 204 -8.64 -1.28 -3.63
N LEU A 205 -8.19 -2.53 -3.82
CA LEU A 205 -7.89 -3.09 -5.13
C LEU A 205 -9.13 -3.18 -6.03
N LEU A 206 -10.31 -3.50 -5.46
CA LEU A 206 -11.57 -3.45 -6.18
C LEU A 206 -11.91 -2.02 -6.65
N LEU A 207 -11.67 -1.01 -5.80
CA LEU A 207 -11.86 0.40 -6.17
C LEU A 207 -10.90 0.83 -7.28
N ILE A 208 -9.61 0.46 -7.18
CA ILE A 208 -8.59 0.71 -8.19
C ILE A 208 -9.00 0.07 -9.52
N SER A 209 -9.41 -1.20 -9.50
CA SER A 209 -9.83 -1.93 -10.70
C SER A 209 -11.06 -1.28 -11.34
N SER A 210 -12.03 -0.86 -10.52
CA SER A 210 -13.22 -0.12 -10.98
C SER A 210 -12.85 1.22 -11.61
N MET A 211 -11.90 1.96 -11.02
CA MET A 211 -11.41 3.23 -11.57
C MET A 211 -10.66 3.03 -12.89
N SER A 212 -9.81 2.02 -12.99
CA SER A 212 -9.09 1.69 -14.23
C SER A 212 -10.05 1.27 -15.34
N PHE A 213 -11.04 0.45 -15.01
CA PHE A 213 -12.09 0.05 -15.97
C PHE A 213 -12.90 1.26 -16.45
N PHE A 214 -13.35 2.11 -15.52
CA PHE A 214 -14.04 3.36 -15.87
C PHE A 214 -13.16 4.30 -16.69
N GLY A 215 -11.86 4.42 -16.38
CA GLY A 215 -10.92 5.24 -17.13
C GLY A 215 -10.74 4.75 -18.56
N MET A 216 -10.61 3.43 -18.76
CA MET A 216 -10.50 2.80 -20.07
C MET A 216 -11.76 3.01 -20.91
N THR A 217 -12.95 2.73 -20.34
CA THR A 217 -14.21 2.95 -21.08
C THR A 217 -14.43 4.44 -21.35
N TRP A 218 -14.09 5.31 -20.41
CA TRP A 218 -14.17 6.76 -20.60
C TRP A 218 -13.34 7.19 -21.82
N THR A 219 -12.09 6.73 -21.96
CA THR A 219 -11.24 7.04 -23.11
C THR A 219 -11.75 6.43 -24.42
N ALA A 220 -12.21 5.18 -24.37
CA ALA A 220 -12.75 4.46 -25.53
C ALA A 220 -13.96 5.17 -26.15
N TYR A 221 -14.83 5.76 -25.33
CA TYR A 221 -16.03 6.48 -25.78
C TYR A 221 -15.83 8.00 -25.97
N GLN A 222 -14.61 8.53 -25.84
CA GLN A 222 -14.36 9.93 -26.19
C GLN A 222 -14.32 10.11 -27.71
N PRO A 223 -14.81 11.24 -28.24
CA PRO A 223 -14.54 11.65 -29.61
C PRO A 223 -13.02 11.65 -29.89
N ALA A 224 -12.63 11.45 -31.15
CA ALA A 224 -11.24 11.51 -31.60
C ALA A 224 -10.70 12.96 -31.63
N TYR A 225 -10.69 13.59 -30.45
CA TYR A 225 -10.22 14.96 -30.23
C TYR A 225 -8.70 15.04 -30.24
N ILE A 226 -8.15 15.92 -31.06
CA ILE A 226 -6.72 16.11 -31.26
C ILE A 226 -6.19 17.04 -30.18
N GLY A 227 -5.50 16.47 -29.18
CA GLY A 227 -4.93 17.21 -28.05
C GLY A 227 -3.65 17.96 -28.43
N GLU A 228 -2.74 17.29 -29.11
CA GLU A 228 -1.54 17.85 -29.75
C GLU A 228 -1.27 17.10 -31.06
N VAL A 229 -0.59 17.78 -31.99
CA VAL A 229 -0.14 17.20 -33.27
C VAL A 229 1.37 17.07 -33.23
N VAL A 230 1.87 15.85 -33.40
CA VAL A 230 3.31 15.57 -33.39
C VAL A 230 3.95 16.20 -34.64
N PRO A 231 5.03 16.99 -34.52
CA PRO A 231 5.71 17.56 -35.68
C PRO A 231 6.16 16.49 -36.69
N ASN A 232 6.09 16.83 -37.98
CA ASN A 232 6.44 15.94 -39.11
C ASN A 232 5.63 14.63 -39.17
N SER A 233 4.41 14.60 -38.61
CA SER A 233 3.48 13.47 -38.73
C SER A 233 2.52 13.62 -39.91
N THR A 234 1.73 12.57 -40.19
CA THR A 234 0.65 12.60 -41.19
C THR A 234 -0.30 13.77 -40.98
N LEU A 235 -0.77 14.00 -39.74
CA LEU A 235 -1.66 15.12 -39.44
C LEU A 235 -0.99 16.48 -39.56
N TYR A 236 0.30 16.57 -39.21
CA TYR A 236 1.07 17.81 -39.34
C TYR A 236 1.12 18.27 -40.80
N TYR A 237 1.42 17.37 -41.73
CA TYR A 237 1.44 17.70 -43.17
C TYR A 237 0.05 17.87 -43.78
N ALA A 238 -0.98 17.25 -43.20
CA ALA A 238 -2.39 17.51 -43.56
C ALA A 238 -2.84 18.94 -43.18
N GLY A 239 -2.07 19.66 -42.35
CA GLY A 239 -2.45 20.95 -41.80
C GLY A 239 -3.65 20.86 -40.85
N ILE A 240 -3.80 19.72 -40.18
CA ILE A 240 -4.77 19.53 -39.10
C ILE A 240 -4.14 20.06 -37.82
N GLU A 241 -4.88 20.90 -37.10
CA GLU A 241 -4.36 21.57 -35.91
C GLU A 241 -4.88 20.97 -34.61
N LYS A 242 -4.19 21.31 -33.53
CA LYS A 242 -4.68 21.06 -32.17
C LYS A 242 -6.09 21.63 -31.99
N GLY A 243 -6.93 20.84 -31.33
CA GLY A 243 -8.28 21.24 -30.94
C GLY A 243 -9.37 20.81 -31.91
N GLU A 244 -9.02 20.22 -33.05
CA GLU A 244 -9.96 19.60 -33.98
C GLU A 244 -10.40 18.22 -33.49
N THR A 245 -11.56 17.77 -33.96
CA THR A 245 -12.09 16.43 -33.70
C THR A 245 -12.24 15.68 -35.01
N ILE A 246 -11.61 14.52 -35.14
CA ILE A 246 -11.77 13.66 -36.31
C ILE A 246 -13.18 13.04 -36.25
N THR A 247 -13.96 13.25 -37.30
CA THR A 247 -15.35 12.77 -37.44
C THR A 247 -15.49 11.67 -38.48
N ALA A 248 -14.56 11.57 -39.44
CA ALA A 248 -14.46 10.46 -40.39
C ALA A 248 -13.02 10.29 -40.91
N ILE A 249 -12.67 9.08 -41.32
CA ILE A 249 -11.52 8.81 -42.19
C ILE A 249 -12.04 8.05 -43.41
N ASN A 250 -11.67 8.52 -44.60
CA ASN A 250 -12.23 8.11 -45.88
C ASN A 250 -13.77 8.24 -45.85
N ASN A 251 -14.50 7.15 -46.06
CA ASN A 251 -15.96 7.11 -45.98
C ASN A 251 -16.47 6.54 -44.65
N ASN A 252 -15.57 6.24 -43.71
CA ASN A 252 -15.90 5.59 -42.46
C ASN A 252 -16.00 6.61 -41.33
N LYS A 253 -17.18 6.65 -40.67
CA LYS A 253 -17.47 7.57 -39.59
C LYS A 253 -16.70 7.19 -38.32
N ILE A 254 -16.01 8.17 -37.73
CA ILE A 254 -15.28 8.03 -36.48
C ILE A 254 -16.10 8.66 -35.37
N GLU A 255 -16.72 7.82 -34.55
CA GLU A 255 -17.53 8.28 -33.40
C GLU A 255 -16.68 8.44 -32.14
N ASN A 256 -15.58 7.68 -32.05
CA ASN A 256 -14.72 7.63 -30.88
C ASN A 256 -13.31 7.11 -31.19
N ILE A 257 -12.42 7.12 -30.20
CA ILE A 257 -11.03 6.68 -30.34
C ILE A 257 -10.94 5.20 -30.77
N ASP A 258 -11.83 4.33 -30.30
CA ASP A 258 -11.80 2.90 -30.69
C ASP A 258 -12.12 2.72 -32.18
N SER A 259 -13.12 3.44 -32.70
CA SER A 259 -13.44 3.44 -34.14
C SER A 259 -12.29 4.00 -34.98
N LEU A 260 -11.57 5.00 -34.47
CA LEU A 260 -10.36 5.53 -35.12
C LEU A 260 -9.25 4.48 -35.17
N ILE A 261 -8.98 3.80 -34.06
CA ILE A 261 -7.96 2.74 -34.01
C ILE A 261 -8.32 1.58 -34.93
N HIS A 262 -9.60 1.19 -34.96
CA HIS A 262 -10.08 0.14 -35.86
C HIS A 262 -9.83 0.51 -37.33
N GLU A 263 -10.22 1.72 -37.73
CA GLU A 263 -9.99 2.21 -39.09
C GLU A 263 -8.50 2.25 -39.46
N LEU A 264 -7.64 2.64 -38.51
CA LEU A 264 -6.19 2.68 -38.72
C LEU A 264 -5.54 1.31 -38.90
N ASN A 265 -6.15 0.23 -38.44
CA ASN A 265 -5.61 -1.12 -38.64
C ASN A 265 -5.70 -1.57 -40.10
N ASP A 266 -6.62 -0.99 -40.88
CA ASP A 266 -6.83 -1.32 -42.29
C ASP A 266 -6.03 -0.41 -43.24
N ILE A 267 -5.34 0.60 -42.70
CA ILE A 267 -4.56 1.60 -43.44
C ILE A 267 -3.07 1.20 -43.43
N SER A 268 -2.41 1.33 -44.58
CA SER A 268 -0.97 1.07 -44.74
C SER A 268 -0.16 2.36 -44.87
N VAL A 269 1.15 2.25 -44.62
CA VAL A 269 2.08 3.37 -44.84
C VAL A 269 2.11 3.72 -46.33
N ASN A 270 2.11 5.03 -46.62
CA ASN A 270 1.98 5.65 -47.95
C ASN A 270 0.58 5.59 -48.59
N ASP A 271 -0.43 5.06 -47.91
CA ASP A 271 -1.81 5.20 -48.39
C ASP A 271 -2.23 6.67 -48.38
N THR A 272 -3.01 7.08 -49.37
CA THR A 272 -3.66 8.39 -49.39
C THR A 272 -5.02 8.27 -48.70
N ILE A 273 -5.24 9.08 -47.67
CA ILE A 273 -6.48 9.08 -46.88
C ILE A 273 -7.13 10.46 -46.84
N PHE A 274 -8.45 10.48 -46.73
CA PHE A 274 -9.23 11.68 -46.46
C PHE A 274 -9.58 11.74 -44.97
N ILE A 275 -9.21 12.79 -44.28
CA ILE A 275 -9.52 12.97 -42.86
C ILE A 275 -10.54 14.10 -42.75
N GLU A 276 -11.74 13.76 -42.27
CA GLU A 276 -12.78 14.73 -41.96
C GLU A 276 -12.68 15.14 -40.49
N THR A 277 -12.69 16.44 -40.25
CA THR A 277 -12.74 17.05 -38.93
C THR A 277 -13.94 17.97 -38.80
N ASP A 278 -14.22 18.43 -37.58
CA ASP A 278 -15.20 19.50 -37.31
C ASP A 278 -14.88 20.84 -38.01
N LYS A 279 -13.67 21.02 -38.56
CA LYS A 279 -13.28 22.20 -39.35
C LYS A 279 -13.22 21.95 -40.87
N GLY A 280 -13.43 20.72 -41.33
CA GLY A 280 -13.45 20.37 -42.75
C GLY A 280 -12.63 19.14 -43.10
N ILE A 281 -12.55 18.86 -44.41
CA ILE A 281 -11.91 17.66 -44.98
C ILE A 281 -10.49 18.00 -45.46
N LYS A 282 -9.53 17.11 -45.17
CA LYS A 282 -8.13 17.21 -45.58
C LYS A 282 -7.67 15.90 -46.22
N GLU A 283 -6.92 15.99 -47.29
CA GLU A 283 -6.27 14.84 -47.94
C GLU A 283 -4.78 14.78 -47.52
N THR A 284 -4.28 13.59 -47.22
CA THR A 284 -2.87 13.41 -46.81
C THR A 284 -2.37 12.00 -47.08
N ASN A 285 -1.05 11.83 -47.17
CA ASN A 285 -0.40 10.52 -47.25
C ASN A 285 0.02 10.06 -45.86
N VAL A 286 -0.26 8.79 -45.56
CA VAL A 286 0.05 8.17 -44.27
C VAL A 286 1.55 7.97 -44.14
N LEU A 287 2.13 8.61 -43.13
CA LEU A 287 3.55 8.49 -42.81
C LEU A 287 3.80 7.44 -41.75
N SER A 288 5.06 7.02 -41.61
CA SER A 288 5.54 6.18 -40.52
C SER A 288 6.59 6.90 -39.69
N ARG A 289 6.92 6.34 -38.52
CA ARG A 289 8.00 6.86 -37.67
C ARG A 289 9.33 6.20 -38.08
N PRO A 290 10.48 6.89 -38.09
CA PRO A 290 11.76 6.27 -38.45
C PRO A 290 12.12 5.03 -37.63
N SER A 291 11.67 4.95 -36.37
CA SER A 291 11.88 3.78 -35.51
C SER A 291 10.95 2.59 -35.82
N MET A 292 9.88 2.79 -36.58
CA MET A 292 8.84 1.82 -36.91
C MET A 292 8.34 2.10 -38.36
N PRO A 293 9.13 1.74 -39.38
CA PRO A 293 8.89 2.16 -40.77
C PRO A 293 7.63 1.56 -41.39
N ASP A 294 7.18 0.40 -40.91
CA ASP A 294 6.01 -0.33 -41.43
C ASP A 294 4.72 -0.04 -40.66
N VAL A 295 4.75 0.87 -39.68
CA VAL A 295 3.60 1.19 -38.83
C VAL A 295 3.03 2.55 -39.21
N PRO A 296 1.74 2.64 -39.62
CA PRO A 296 1.03 3.89 -39.83
C PRO A 296 1.13 4.81 -38.62
N PHE A 297 1.43 6.09 -38.85
CA PHE A 297 1.63 7.08 -37.81
C PHE A 297 0.88 8.38 -38.12
N LEU A 298 -0.33 8.52 -37.55
CA LEU A 298 -1.06 9.79 -37.63
C LEU A 298 -0.38 10.92 -36.86
N GLY A 299 0.26 10.60 -35.73
CA GLY A 299 0.89 11.57 -34.84
C GLY A 299 -0.09 12.43 -34.04
N ILE A 300 -1.09 11.78 -33.45
CA ILE A 300 -2.03 12.38 -32.48
C ILE A 300 -1.52 12.08 -31.07
N GLU A 301 -1.47 13.11 -30.22
CA GLU A 301 -1.47 12.89 -28.77
C GLU A 301 -2.84 13.27 -28.21
N PHE A 302 -3.55 12.28 -27.66
CA PHE A 302 -4.82 12.48 -26.96
C PHE A 302 -4.57 13.06 -25.56
N THR A 303 -4.02 14.27 -25.49
CA THR A 303 -3.71 14.90 -24.21
C THR A 303 -4.83 15.83 -23.79
N ARG A 304 -5.66 15.38 -22.84
CA ARG A 304 -6.43 16.30 -21.97
C ARG A 304 -6.06 16.06 -20.51
N THR A 305 -4.97 16.68 -20.04
CA THR A 305 -4.69 16.76 -18.60
C THR A 305 -5.58 17.80 -17.93
N ASN A 306 -6.89 17.55 -17.89
CA ASN A 306 -7.85 18.43 -17.20
C ASN A 306 -7.75 18.21 -15.68
N PHE A 307 -8.26 19.16 -14.88
CA PHE A 307 -8.26 19.08 -13.41
C PHE A 307 -8.76 17.73 -12.89
N ILE A 308 -9.83 17.18 -13.51
CA ILE A 308 -10.40 15.87 -13.16
C ILE A 308 -9.37 14.74 -13.33
N SER A 309 -8.65 14.67 -14.45
CA SER A 309 -7.63 13.63 -14.68
C SER A 309 -6.49 13.71 -13.65
N LYS A 310 -6.04 14.92 -13.30
CA LYS A 310 -5.01 15.15 -12.27
C LYS A 310 -5.52 14.72 -10.89
N LEU A 311 -6.78 15.02 -10.57
CA LEU A 311 -7.40 14.59 -9.31
C LEU A 311 -7.54 13.07 -9.24
N LEU A 312 -8.04 12.43 -10.31
CA LEU A 312 -8.18 10.97 -10.40
C LEU A 312 -6.82 10.28 -10.27
N HIS A 313 -5.78 10.80 -10.90
CA HIS A 313 -4.42 10.28 -10.74
C HIS A 313 -3.94 10.39 -9.28
N LYS A 314 -4.18 11.52 -8.60
CA LYS A 314 -3.83 11.66 -7.17
C LYS A 314 -4.60 10.67 -6.29
N ILE A 315 -5.89 10.48 -6.55
CA ILE A 315 -6.71 9.48 -5.84
C ILE A 315 -6.18 8.07 -6.10
N PHE A 316 -5.90 7.74 -7.36
CA PHE A 316 -5.35 6.45 -7.74
C PHE A 316 -4.03 6.17 -7.01
N THR A 317 -3.09 7.12 -7.02
CA THR A 317 -1.82 7.01 -6.31
C THR A 317 -2.03 6.86 -4.80
N PHE A 318 -3.02 7.57 -4.22
CA PHE A 318 -3.40 7.37 -2.81
C PHE A 318 -3.91 5.97 -2.51
N LEU A 319 -4.81 5.45 -3.34
CA LEU A 319 -5.34 4.09 -3.18
C LEU A 319 -4.24 3.04 -3.35
N MET A 320 -3.31 3.22 -4.29
CA MET A 320 -2.15 2.33 -4.47
C MET A 320 -1.29 2.25 -3.20
N TYR A 321 -0.88 3.40 -2.65
CA TYR A 321 -0.12 3.41 -1.39
C TYR A 321 -0.94 2.86 -0.22
N LEU A 322 -2.24 3.16 -0.13
CA LEU A 322 -3.12 2.62 0.91
C LEU A 322 -3.18 1.09 0.85
N ALA A 323 -3.34 0.51 -0.34
CA ALA A 323 -3.35 -0.94 -0.54
C ALA A 323 -2.00 -1.58 -0.18
N MET A 324 -0.89 -1.02 -0.68
CA MET A 324 0.45 -1.54 -0.41
C MET A 324 0.80 -1.50 1.07
N ILE A 325 0.57 -0.36 1.74
CA ILE A 325 0.88 -0.20 3.17
C ILE A 325 -0.07 -1.05 4.02
N SER A 326 -1.35 -1.14 3.65
CA SER A 326 -2.29 -2.02 4.36
C SER A 326 -1.88 -3.48 4.29
N LEU A 327 -1.58 -3.99 3.10
CA LEU A 327 -1.13 -5.37 2.93
C LEU A 327 0.20 -5.61 3.63
N GLY A 328 1.15 -4.68 3.53
CA GLY A 328 2.45 -4.75 4.18
C GLY A 328 2.33 -4.81 5.71
N ILE A 329 1.59 -3.89 6.33
CA ILE A 329 1.38 -3.88 7.79
C ILE A 329 0.58 -5.11 8.23
N GLY A 330 -0.45 -5.51 7.48
CA GLY A 330 -1.24 -6.70 7.79
C GLY A 330 -0.40 -7.97 7.78
N THR A 331 0.34 -8.23 6.69
CA THR A 331 1.18 -9.43 6.55
C THR A 331 2.39 -9.41 7.48
N ALA A 332 3.05 -8.26 7.68
CA ALA A 332 4.14 -8.14 8.65
C ALA A 332 3.67 -8.52 10.06
N ASN A 333 2.46 -8.14 10.47
CA ASN A 333 1.91 -8.53 11.77
C ASN A 333 1.63 -10.04 11.90
N LEU A 334 1.63 -10.82 10.81
CA LEU A 334 1.49 -12.29 10.86
C LEU A 334 2.82 -13.02 11.12
N LEU A 335 3.95 -12.31 11.15
CA LEU A 335 5.23 -12.92 11.49
C LEU A 335 5.17 -13.58 12.89
N PRO A 336 5.80 -14.76 13.08
CA PRO A 336 5.81 -15.47 14.36
C PRO A 336 6.79 -14.84 15.36
N PHE A 337 6.59 -13.55 15.66
CA PHE A 337 7.42 -12.74 16.56
C PHE A 337 6.55 -12.09 17.63
N GLY A 338 6.92 -12.24 18.90
CA GLY A 338 6.02 -12.00 20.03
C GLY A 338 5.30 -10.64 20.15
N PRO A 339 5.92 -9.50 19.79
CA PRO A 339 5.23 -8.21 19.76
C PRO A 339 4.08 -8.12 18.74
N LEU A 340 4.08 -8.99 17.72
CA LEU A 340 3.14 -9.00 16.60
C LEU A 340 2.00 -9.99 16.83
N ASP A 341 0.91 -9.82 16.08
CA ASP A 341 -0.29 -10.64 16.23
C ASP A 341 -0.08 -12.12 15.90
N GLY A 342 0.70 -12.42 14.86
CA GLY A 342 1.11 -13.77 14.49
C GLY A 342 1.92 -14.45 15.61
N GLY A 343 2.76 -13.69 16.30
CA GLY A 343 3.44 -14.16 17.52
C GLY A 343 2.45 -14.57 18.61
N ARG A 344 1.41 -13.75 18.86
CA ARG A 344 0.36 -14.07 19.84
C ARG A 344 -0.47 -15.29 19.43
N MET A 345 -0.77 -15.44 18.13
CA MET A 345 -1.43 -16.63 17.59
C MET A 345 -0.58 -17.89 17.81
N LEU A 346 0.71 -17.84 17.46
CA LEU A 346 1.64 -18.95 17.65
C LEU A 346 1.77 -19.30 19.13
N HIS A 347 1.96 -18.29 19.99
CA HIS A 347 2.04 -18.48 21.44
C HIS A 347 0.82 -19.22 21.97
N ASN A 348 -0.39 -18.72 21.66
CA ASN A 348 -1.63 -19.35 22.11
C ASN A 348 -1.76 -20.80 21.61
N ARG A 349 -1.35 -21.06 20.36
CA ARG A 349 -1.43 -22.42 19.79
C ARG A 349 -0.40 -23.38 20.39
N LEU A 350 0.82 -22.94 20.65
CA LEU A 350 1.86 -23.76 21.29
C LEU A 350 1.45 -24.14 22.72
N PHE A 351 0.96 -23.19 23.51
CA PHE A 351 0.50 -23.48 24.88
C PHE A 351 -0.68 -24.45 24.90
N HIS A 352 -1.58 -24.35 23.92
CA HIS A 352 -2.66 -25.32 23.76
C HIS A 352 -2.12 -26.73 23.44
N TRP A 353 -1.15 -26.85 22.51
CA TRP A 353 -0.63 -28.15 22.08
C TRP A 353 0.21 -28.85 23.15
N PHE A 354 1.13 -28.12 23.81
CA PHE A 354 1.96 -28.68 24.87
C PHE A 354 1.18 -28.95 26.16
N GLY A 355 0.08 -28.20 26.39
CA GLY A 355 -0.73 -28.27 27.59
C GLY A 355 -0.05 -27.71 28.83
N LYS A 356 -0.83 -27.52 29.90
CA LYS A 356 -0.39 -26.84 31.14
C LYS A 356 0.82 -27.50 31.83
N LYS A 357 1.03 -28.81 31.65
CA LYS A 357 2.15 -29.54 32.27
C LYS A 357 3.49 -29.23 31.61
N ASN A 358 3.50 -28.76 30.37
CA ASN A 358 4.71 -28.54 29.57
C ASN A 358 4.84 -27.07 29.12
N GLU A 359 4.33 -26.11 29.91
CA GLU A 359 4.40 -24.68 29.57
C GLU A 359 5.83 -24.18 29.37
N SER A 360 6.80 -24.69 30.14
CA SER A 360 8.22 -24.36 29.96
C SER A 360 8.74 -24.78 28.58
N ALA A 361 8.29 -25.93 28.05
CA ALA A 361 8.66 -26.39 26.71
C ALA A 361 7.99 -25.52 25.62
N ALA A 362 6.72 -25.15 25.81
CA ALA A 362 6.00 -24.24 24.91
C ALA A 362 6.69 -22.86 24.83
N LEU A 363 7.06 -22.29 25.98
CA LEU A 363 7.82 -21.03 26.07
C LEU A 363 9.17 -21.12 25.37
N LYS A 364 9.91 -22.22 25.59
CA LYS A 364 11.20 -22.43 24.94
C LYS A 364 11.06 -22.49 23.42
N CYS A 365 10.09 -23.25 22.91
CA CYS A 365 9.81 -23.34 21.47
C CYS A 365 9.43 -21.97 20.88
N PHE A 366 8.50 -21.27 21.54
CA PHE A 366 8.07 -19.93 21.12
C PHE A 366 9.24 -18.93 21.08
N SER A 367 10.08 -18.93 22.11
CA SER A 367 11.26 -18.05 22.18
C SER A 367 12.25 -18.35 21.07
N ILE A 368 12.54 -19.62 20.79
CA ILE A 368 13.47 -20.00 19.71
C ILE A 368 12.94 -19.49 18.36
N ILE A 369 11.67 -19.75 18.05
CA ILE A 369 11.06 -19.29 16.79
C ILE A 369 11.09 -17.77 16.70
N SER A 370 10.67 -17.06 17.76
CA SER A 370 10.69 -15.60 17.79
C SER A 370 12.10 -15.02 17.61
N SER A 371 13.12 -15.63 18.22
CA SER A 371 14.52 -15.21 18.08
C SER A 371 15.05 -15.42 16.66
N ILE A 372 14.71 -16.54 16.01
CA ILE A 372 15.10 -16.80 14.61
C ILE A 372 14.46 -15.76 13.69
N VAL A 373 13.16 -15.52 13.84
CA VAL A 373 12.43 -14.52 13.03
C VAL A 373 13.01 -13.12 13.25
N LEU A 374 13.30 -12.75 14.50
CA LEU A 374 13.92 -11.47 14.82
C LEU A 374 15.30 -11.33 14.14
N LEU A 375 16.14 -12.36 14.21
CA LEU A 375 17.44 -12.35 13.55
C LEU A 375 17.30 -12.18 12.03
N MET A 376 16.39 -12.94 11.40
CA MET A 376 16.13 -12.81 9.97
C MET A 376 15.61 -11.41 9.61
N LEU A 377 14.70 -10.83 10.40
CA LEU A 377 14.23 -9.46 10.22
C LEU A 377 15.38 -8.46 10.27
N LEU A 378 16.24 -8.54 11.29
CA LEU A 378 17.39 -7.66 11.43
C LEU A 378 18.34 -7.77 10.23
N VAL A 379 18.60 -8.99 9.74
CA VAL A 379 19.40 -9.20 8.53
C VAL A 379 18.73 -8.58 7.31
N THR A 380 17.42 -8.77 7.10
CA THR A 380 16.74 -8.21 5.93
C THR A 380 16.58 -6.69 5.96
N ILE A 381 16.40 -6.08 7.14
CA ILE A 381 16.20 -4.64 7.29
C ILE A 381 17.54 -3.89 7.25
N PHE A 382 18.55 -4.37 7.98
CA PHE A 382 19.83 -3.70 8.11
C PHE A 382 20.89 -4.22 7.14
N GLY A 383 20.74 -5.43 6.59
CA GLY A 383 21.65 -6.03 5.62
C GLY A 383 21.93 -5.14 4.40
N PRO A 384 20.90 -4.60 3.71
CA PRO A 384 21.09 -3.67 2.60
C PRO A 384 21.85 -2.40 2.99
N LEU A 385 21.71 -1.94 4.23
CA LEU A 385 22.50 -0.82 4.74
C LEU A 385 23.99 -1.18 4.79
N PHE A 386 24.35 -2.41 5.19
CA PHE A 386 25.73 -2.89 5.16
C PHE A 386 26.26 -3.12 3.73
N GLY A 387 25.40 -3.61 2.82
CA GLY A 387 25.73 -3.78 1.39
C GLY A 387 25.96 -2.47 0.63
N LEU A 388 25.45 -1.34 1.14
CA LEU A 388 25.77 0.01 0.66
C LEU A 388 27.19 0.47 1.08
N PHE A 389 27.82 -0.19 2.05
CA PHE A 389 29.15 0.14 2.58
C PHE A 389 30.28 -0.78 2.12
N MET A 390 29.97 -1.93 1.49
CA MET A 390 30.92 -2.78 0.74
C MET A 390 30.95 -2.36 -0.73
#